data_AF-X1HQI4-F1
#
_entry.id   AF-X1HQI4-F1
#
_cell.length_a   1.000
_cell.length_b   1.000
_cell.length_c   1.000
_cell.angle_alpha   90.00
_cell.angle_beta   90.00
_cell.angle_gamma   90.00
#
_symmetry.space_group_name_H-M   'P 1'
#
loop_
_entity.id
_entity.type
_entity.pdbx_description
1 polymer ?
#
loop_
_entity_poly.entity_id
_entity_poly.type
_entity_poly.pdbx_seq_one_letter_code
_entity_poly.pdbx_strand_id
1 'polypeptide(L)'
;AGQDRIIAMCRVMNANHYINPIGGVKLYDSETFERHGIKLSFIKTNTYHYTQFANEFVSDLSIIDVMMFNSLDKIHEMLNNYELF
;
A
#
# COMPACT_ATOMS: atom_id res chain seq x y z
N ALA A 1 -6.87 21.79 -1.30
CA ALA A 1 -7.30 20.55 -0.62
C ALA A 1 -6.10 19.60 -0.45
N GLY A 2 -6.26 18.46 0.23
CA GLY A 2 -5.17 17.50 0.48
C GLY A 2 -4.52 16.94 -0.79
N GLN A 3 -5.30 16.73 -1.87
CA GLN A 3 -4.80 16.22 -3.15
C GLN A 3 -3.90 17.19 -3.91
N ASP A 4 -4.18 18.50 -3.87
CA ASP A 4 -3.38 19.51 -4.57
C ASP A 4 -1.93 19.53 -4.05
N ARG A 5 -1.78 19.28 -2.73
CA ARG A 5 -0.46 19.16 -2.10
C ARG A 5 0.31 17.95 -2.62
N ILE A 6 -0.37 16.82 -2.81
CA ILE A 6 0.25 15.59 -3.36
C ILE A 6 0.67 15.82 -4.81
N ILE A 7 -0.19 16.44 -5.62
CA ILE A 7 0.12 16.76 -7.02
C ILE A 7 1.31 17.72 -7.12
N ALA A 8 1.36 18.75 -6.27
CA ALA A 8 2.50 19.66 -6.21
C ALA A 8 3.80 18.93 -5.82
N MET A 9 3.73 18.00 -4.88
CA MET A 9 4.87 17.17 -4.49
C MET A 9 5.34 16.26 -5.63
N CYS A 10 4.41 15.62 -6.36
CA CYS A 10 4.75 14.81 -7.53
C CYS A 10 5.49 15.64 -8.59
N ARG A 11 5.04 16.87 -8.85
CA ARG A 11 5.72 17.80 -9.78
C ARG A 11 7.15 18.14 -9.33
N VAL A 12 7.34 18.47 -8.06
CA VAL A 12 8.68 18.77 -7.50
C VAL A 12 9.62 17.56 -7.62
N MET A 13 9.08 16.35 -7.44
CA MET A 13 9.85 15.10 -7.54
C MET A 13 9.97 14.56 -8.97
N ASN A 14 9.40 15.24 -9.98
CA ASN A 14 9.26 14.72 -11.35
C ASN A 14 8.62 13.31 -11.41
N ALA A 15 7.67 13.03 -10.51
CA ALA A 15 6.94 11.78 -10.45
C ALA A 15 5.67 11.85 -11.30
N ASN A 16 5.42 10.78 -12.05
CA ASN A 16 4.22 10.58 -12.88
C ASN A 16 3.31 9.47 -12.34
N HIS A 17 3.64 8.88 -11.20
CA HIS A 17 2.84 7.83 -10.56
C HIS A 17 2.83 8.07 -9.06
N TYR A 18 1.64 8.26 -8.50
CA TYR A 18 1.41 8.33 -7.07
C TYR A 18 0.69 7.05 -6.62
N ILE A 19 1.29 6.33 -5.68
CA ILE A 19 0.72 5.13 -5.09
C ILE A 19 0.36 5.44 -3.64
N ASN A 20 -0.87 5.14 -3.25
CA ASN A 20 -1.37 5.40 -1.90
C ASN A 20 -1.96 4.12 -1.27
N PRO A 21 -1.99 3.97 0.06
CA PRO A 21 -2.71 2.85 0.67
C PRO A 21 -4.20 2.88 0.35
N ILE A 22 -4.84 1.70 0.35
CA ILE A 22 -6.28 1.52 0.06
C ILE A 22 -7.23 2.43 0.87
N GLY A 23 -6.86 2.82 2.09
CA GLY A 23 -7.66 3.76 2.89
C GLY A 23 -7.84 5.14 2.25
N GLY A 24 -7.01 5.49 1.27
CA GLY A 24 -7.07 6.76 0.55
C GLY A 24 -8.05 6.78 -0.63
N VAL A 25 -8.64 5.65 -1.04
CA VAL A 25 -9.47 5.58 -2.27
C VAL A 25 -10.57 6.65 -2.29
N LYS A 26 -11.23 6.89 -1.15
CA LYS A 26 -12.33 7.87 -1.05
C LYS A 26 -11.86 9.32 -0.92
N LEU A 27 -10.56 9.56 -0.78
CA LEU A 27 -9.98 10.88 -0.49
C LEU A 27 -9.47 11.61 -1.73
N TYR A 28 -9.33 10.90 -2.86
CA TYR A 28 -8.67 11.42 -4.06
C TYR A 28 -9.53 11.18 -5.29
N ASP A 29 -9.49 12.13 -6.22
CA ASP A 29 -10.15 12.05 -7.51
C ASP A 29 -9.15 11.68 -8.61
N SER A 30 -9.29 10.49 -9.21
CA SER A 30 -8.37 10.00 -10.26
C SER A 30 -8.31 10.93 -11.47
N GLU A 31 -9.43 11.55 -11.86
CA GLU A 31 -9.48 12.45 -13.01
C GLU A 31 -8.59 13.69 -12.78
N THR A 32 -8.60 14.22 -11.56
CA THR A 32 -7.74 15.34 -11.18
C THR A 32 -6.26 15.00 -11.31
N PHE A 33 -5.83 13.81 -10.89
CA PHE A 33 -4.44 13.37 -11.05
C PHE A 33 -4.08 13.15 -12.53
N GLU A 34 -4.97 12.54 -13.30
CA GLU A 34 -4.76 12.28 -14.73
C GLU A 34 -4.60 13.56 -15.54
N ARG A 35 -5.41 14.60 -15.27
CA ARG A 35 -5.24 15.94 -15.88
C ARG A 35 -3.88 16.57 -15.61
N HIS A 36 -3.17 16.10 -14.59
CA HIS A 36 -1.83 16.54 -14.23
C HIS A 36 -0.73 15.61 -14.76
N GLY A 37 -1.08 14.60 -15.56
CA GLY A 37 -0.14 13.60 -16.08
C GLY A 37 0.37 12.63 -15.01
N ILE A 38 -0.38 12.47 -13.91
CA ILE A 38 -0.02 11.60 -12.79
C ILE A 38 -0.98 10.42 -12.76
N LYS A 39 -0.46 9.20 -12.87
CA LYS A 39 -1.21 7.98 -12.59
C LYS A 39 -1.46 7.91 -11.08
N LEU A 40 -2.72 7.78 -10.68
CA LEU A 40 -3.09 7.45 -9.30
C LEU A 40 -3.32 5.94 -9.20
N SER A 41 -2.66 5.29 -8.25
CA SER A 41 -2.96 3.89 -7.91
C SER A 41 -3.03 3.68 -6.42
N PHE A 42 -3.67 2.59 -6.04
CA PHE A 42 -3.85 2.18 -4.67
C PHE A 42 -3.26 0.81 -4.44
N ILE A 43 -2.44 0.71 -3.39
CA ILE A 43 -1.85 -0.55 -2.95
C ILE A 43 -2.72 -1.17 -1.85
N LYS A 44 -3.02 -2.45 -2.03
CA LYS A 44 -3.76 -3.27 -1.06
C LYS A 44 -3.01 -4.57 -0.85
N THR A 45 -2.49 -4.75 0.36
CA THR A 45 -1.90 -6.03 0.78
C THR A 45 -3.00 -7.07 0.89
N ASN A 46 -2.76 -8.27 0.35
CA ASN A 46 -3.68 -9.39 0.52
C ASN A 46 -3.41 -10.06 1.86
N THR A 47 -4.48 -10.45 2.55
CA THR A 47 -4.36 -11.16 3.82
C THR A 47 -3.63 -12.49 3.63
N TYR A 48 -2.60 -12.73 4.44
CA TYR A 48 -1.83 -13.97 4.45
C TYR A 48 -1.88 -14.56 5.86
N HIS A 49 -2.28 -15.82 5.97
CA HIS A 49 -2.43 -16.50 7.26
C HIS A 49 -1.14 -17.24 7.63
N TYR A 50 -0.71 -17.07 8.88
CA TYR A 50 0.44 -17.77 9.46
C TYR A 50 0.18 -18.05 10.95
N THR A 51 0.94 -18.99 11.51
CA THR A 51 0.78 -19.41 12.90
C THR A 51 1.37 -18.36 13.85
N GLN A 52 0.51 -17.71 14.63
CA GLN A 52 0.87 -16.76 15.70
C GLN A 52 0.71 -17.46 17.06
N PHE A 53 1.81 -18.03 17.58
CA PHE A 53 1.77 -18.90 18.77
C PHE A 53 0.63 -19.95 18.69
N ALA A 54 -0.01 -20.27 19.82
CA ALA A 54 -1.19 -21.13 19.91
C ALA A 54 -2.51 -20.32 19.97
N ASN A 55 -2.53 -19.13 19.35
CA ASN A 55 -3.66 -18.22 19.38
C ASN A 55 -4.48 -18.28 18.09
N GLU A 56 -5.68 -17.68 18.11
CA GLU A 56 -6.40 -17.33 16.89
C GLU A 56 -5.60 -16.32 16.07
N PHE A 57 -5.62 -16.47 14.74
CA PHE A 57 -4.91 -15.57 13.84
C PHE A 57 -5.53 -14.17 13.87
N VAL A 58 -4.67 -13.15 13.97
CA VAL A 58 -5.01 -11.74 13.87
C VAL A 58 -4.30 -11.16 12.65
N SER A 59 -5.07 -10.66 11.69
CA SER A 59 -4.53 -10.05 10.47
C SER A 59 -3.93 -8.67 10.72
N ASP A 60 -3.12 -8.20 9.77
CA ASP A 60 -2.68 -6.80 9.65
C ASP A 60 -1.94 -6.24 10.88
N LEU A 61 -1.28 -7.12 11.64
CA LEU A 61 -0.33 -6.73 12.69
C LEU A 61 0.94 -6.11 12.10
N SER A 62 1.81 -5.62 13.00
CA SER A 62 3.09 -5.01 12.65
C SER A 62 3.97 -5.95 11.81
N ILE A 63 4.82 -5.40 10.95
CA ILE A 63 5.86 -6.17 10.23
C ILE A 63 6.77 -6.97 11.18
N ILE A 64 6.92 -6.53 12.44
CA ILE A 64 7.68 -7.27 13.45
C ILE A 64 7.01 -8.60 13.80
N ASP A 65 5.68 -8.68 13.79
CA ASP A 65 4.93 -9.93 14.01
C ASP A 65 5.18 -10.90 12.84
N VAL A 66 5.09 -10.39 11.62
CA VAL A 66 5.40 -11.15 10.40
C VAL A 66 6.84 -11.69 10.45
N MET A 67 7.81 -10.86 10.83
CA MET A 67 9.22 -11.27 10.96
C MET A 67 9.47 -12.29 12.08
N MET A 68 8.69 -12.23 13.17
CA MET A 68 8.82 -13.17 14.29
C MET A 68 8.39 -14.58 13.92
N PHE A 69 7.34 -14.73 13.10
CA PHE A 69 6.69 -16.02 12.84
C PHE A 69 6.95 -16.63 11.46
N ASN A 70 7.68 -15.94 10.59
CA ASN A 70 7.90 -16.39 9.20
C ASN A 70 9.38 -16.42 8.83
N SER A 71 9.75 -17.32 7.91
CA SER A 71 11.09 -17.34 7.32
C SER A 71 11.26 -16.18 6.34
N LEU A 72 12.51 -15.81 6.03
CA LEU A 72 12.82 -14.76 5.06
C LEU A 72 12.15 -15.02 3.70
N ASP A 73 12.17 -16.26 3.20
CA ASP A 73 11.54 -16.63 1.92
C ASP A 73 10.04 -16.35 1.94
N LYS A 74 9.33 -16.75 3.00
CA LYS A 74 7.90 -16.47 3.16
C LYS A 74 7.63 -14.97 3.27
N ILE A 75 8.47 -14.22 3.97
CA ILE A 75 8.32 -12.77 4.09
C ILE A 75 8.45 -12.13 2.70
N HIS A 76 9.39 -12.58 1.87
CA HIS A 76 9.50 -12.11 0.49
C HIS A 76 8.25 -12.41 -0.34
N GLU A 77 7.66 -13.61 -0.20
CA GLU A 77 6.38 -13.93 -0.84
C GLU A 77 5.26 -13.00 -0.36
N MET A 78 5.16 -12.79 0.96
CA MET A 78 4.14 -11.92 1.58
C MET A 78 4.27 -10.46 1.14
N LEU A 79 5.49 -9.92 1.05
CA LEU A 79 5.74 -8.54 0.62
C LEU A 79 5.34 -8.30 -0.84
N ASN A 80 5.38 -9.33 -1.67
CA ASN A 80 4.93 -9.26 -3.07
C ASN A 80 3.44 -9.61 -3.23
N ASN A 81 2.75 -10.00 -2.15
CA ASN A 81 1.34 -10.35 -2.19
C ASN A 81 0.44 -9.12 -2.00
N TYR A 82 0.39 -8.27 -3.02
CA TYR A 82 -0.46 -7.10 -3.04
C TYR A 82 -1.13 -6.90 -4.41
N GLU A 83 -2.24 -6.19 -4.40
CA GLU A 83 -2.91 -5.67 -5.58
C GLU A 83 -2.56 -4.18 -5.75
N LEU A 84 -2.31 -3.77 -7.00
CA LEU A 84 -2.15 -2.38 -7.39
C LEU A 84 -3.21 -2.05 -8.43
N PHE A 85 -4.15 -1.15 -8.10
CA PHE A 85 -5.27 -0.77 -8.96
C PHE A 85 -5.44 0.74 -9.07
#